data_AF-A0A564URP8-F1
#
_entry.id   AF-A0A564URP8-F1
#
_cell.length_a   1.000
_cell.length_b   1.000
_cell.length_c   1.000
_cell.angle_alpha   90.00
_cell.angle_beta   90.00
_cell.angle_gamma   90.00
#
_symmetry.space_group_name_H-M   'P 1'
#
loop_
_entity.id
_entity.type
_entity.pdbx_description
1 polymer ?
#
loop_
_entity_poly.entity_id
_entity_poly.type
_entity_poly.pdbx_seq_one_letter_code
_entity_poly.pdbx_strand_id
1 'polypeptide(L)'
;MNFTTTHIRSEKVTVDTRIYTVLEGGKKSGKVYLAAIAPDMELTVITLDEAPGILPCFDESDAYLSVLDTSLLLSYNPAQVLKFAGKQYLTGAVILLRANMDGNFISLTIDEIYRFQKYLESHSVTLMVDNQKLTCICID
;
A
#
# COMPACT_ATOMS: atom_id res chain seq x y z
N MET A 1 41.11 -3.53 -24.81
CA MET A 1 40.55 -3.75 -23.47
C MET A 1 39.45 -4.78 -23.60
N ASN A 2 39.61 -5.97 -23.01
CA ASN A 2 38.59 -7.01 -22.99
C ASN A 2 37.55 -6.62 -21.92
N PHE A 3 36.34 -6.28 -22.35
CA PHE A 3 35.21 -6.16 -21.45
C PHE A 3 34.75 -7.57 -21.10
N THR A 4 35.09 -8.02 -19.90
CA THR A 4 34.52 -9.23 -19.32
C THR A 4 33.06 -8.93 -19.00
N THR A 5 32.16 -9.16 -19.95
CA THR A 5 30.72 -9.08 -19.73
C THR A 5 30.33 -10.16 -18.74
N THR A 6 30.13 -9.78 -17.48
CA THR A 6 29.53 -10.64 -16.47
C THR A 6 28.09 -10.92 -16.89
N HIS A 7 27.85 -12.06 -17.53
CA HIS A 7 26.50 -12.54 -17.80
C HIS A 7 25.82 -12.92 -16.47
N ILE A 8 25.06 -11.99 -15.91
CA ILE A 8 24.07 -12.27 -14.87
C ILE A 8 22.87 -12.98 -15.54
N ARG A 9 22.97 -14.30 -15.76
CA ARG A 9 21.80 -15.17 -15.97
C ARG A 9 20.97 -15.16 -14.66
N SER A 10 19.64 -15.16 -14.60
CA SER A 10 18.61 -15.42 -15.64
C SER A 10 17.20 -14.91 -15.28
N GLU A 11 16.99 -14.16 -14.20
CA GLU A 11 15.64 -13.71 -13.80
C GLU A 11 15.41 -12.21 -14.06
N LYS A 12 16.39 -11.36 -13.73
CA LYS A 12 16.27 -9.90 -13.86
C LYS A 12 16.12 -9.43 -15.31
N VAL A 13 16.91 -10.00 -16.23
CA VAL A 13 16.82 -9.71 -17.68
C VAL A 13 15.49 -10.20 -18.27
N THR A 14 14.92 -11.28 -17.72
CA THR A 14 13.65 -11.85 -18.18
C THR A 14 12.47 -10.99 -17.77
N VAL A 15 12.49 -10.40 -16.56
CA VAL A 15 11.44 -9.48 -16.09
C VAL A 15 11.46 -8.19 -16.90
N ASP A 16 12.62 -7.55 -17.08
CA ASP A 16 12.73 -6.29 -17.82
C ASP A 16 12.30 -6.45 -19.29
N THR A 17 12.70 -7.54 -19.94
CA THR A 17 12.32 -7.82 -21.34
C THR A 17 10.83 -8.11 -21.47
N ARG A 18 10.22 -8.82 -20.52
CA ARG A 18 8.78 -9.09 -20.49
C ARG A 18 7.98 -7.80 -20.28
N ILE A 19 8.42 -6.94 -19.36
CA ILE A 19 7.83 -5.62 -19.12
C ILE A 19 7.88 -4.78 -20.39
N TYR A 20 9.07 -4.66 -20.99
CA TYR A 20 9.25 -3.90 -22.22
C TYR A 20 8.35 -4.43 -23.35
N THR A 21 8.30 -5.75 -23.55
CA THR A 21 7.49 -6.38 -24.61
C THR A 21 5.99 -6.17 -24.43
N VAL A 22 5.48 -6.21 -23.19
CA VAL A 22 4.05 -5.99 -22.94
C VAL A 22 3.68 -4.51 -23.02
N LEU A 23 4.57 -3.62 -22.55
CA LEU A 23 4.34 -2.17 -22.60
C LEU A 23 4.49 -1.60 -24.03
N GLU A 24 5.49 -2.01 -24.80
CA GLU A 24 5.67 -1.58 -26.20
C GLU A 24 4.80 -2.38 -27.19
N GLY A 25 4.58 -3.67 -26.92
CA GLY A 25 3.88 -4.59 -27.81
C GLY A 25 2.36 -4.49 -27.80
N GLY A 26 1.77 -3.54 -27.07
CA GLY A 26 0.40 -3.09 -27.29
C GLY A 26 -0.68 -4.17 -27.14
N LYS A 27 -0.59 -5.07 -26.15
CA LYS A 27 -1.68 -6.03 -25.90
C LYS A 27 -2.97 -5.37 -25.38
N LYS A 28 -2.92 -4.14 -24.86
CA LYS A 28 -4.09 -3.34 -24.48
C LYS A 28 -3.88 -1.90 -24.91
N SER A 29 -4.87 -1.32 -25.60
CA SER A 29 -4.90 0.11 -25.92
C SER A 29 -5.28 0.88 -24.65
N GLY A 30 -4.35 1.64 -24.08
CA GLY A 30 -4.62 2.44 -22.87
C GLY A 30 -3.36 2.80 -22.10
N LYS A 31 -3.46 3.83 -21.25
CA LYS A 31 -2.39 4.16 -20.30
C LYS A 31 -2.33 3.05 -19.25
N VAL A 32 -1.18 2.39 -19.15
CA VAL A 32 -0.92 1.39 -18.11
C VAL A 32 -1.10 2.04 -16.75
N TYR A 33 -1.98 1.46 -15.94
CA TYR A 33 -2.25 1.93 -14.60
C TYR A 33 -1.40 1.17 -13.58
N LEU A 34 -1.42 -0.17 -13.64
CA LEU A 34 -0.58 -1.04 -12.82
C LEU A 34 -0.12 -2.26 -13.62
N ALA A 35 1.09 -2.71 -13.33
CA ALA A 35 1.68 -3.91 -13.89
C ALA A 35 2.22 -4.79 -12.76
N ALA A 36 1.76 -6.04 -12.68
CA ALA A 36 2.19 -7.00 -11.68
C ALA A 36 2.82 -8.22 -12.36
N ILE A 37 3.93 -8.71 -11.80
CA ILE A 37 4.61 -9.93 -12.24
C ILE A 37 5.22 -10.61 -11.00
N ALA A 38 5.08 -11.93 -10.95
CA ALA A 38 5.71 -12.79 -9.95
C ALA A 38 6.46 -13.91 -10.68
N PRO A 39 7.38 -14.66 -10.02
CA PRO A 39 8.14 -15.73 -10.66
C PRO A 39 7.27 -16.78 -11.38
N ASP A 40 6.07 -17.02 -10.85
CA ASP A 40 5.06 -17.97 -11.32
C ASP A 40 3.83 -17.30 -11.98
N MET A 41 3.85 -15.97 -12.15
CA MET A 41 2.75 -15.19 -12.71
C MET A 41 3.18 -14.49 -14.00
N GLU A 42 2.40 -14.64 -15.07
CA GLU A 42 2.60 -13.82 -16.28
C GLU A 42 2.37 -12.34 -15.97
N LEU A 43 3.12 -11.47 -16.66
CA LEU A 43 2.97 -10.02 -16.52
C LEU A 43 1.53 -9.62 -16.82
N THR A 44 0.84 -9.19 -15.78
CA THR A 44 -0.55 -8.74 -15.85
C THR A 44 -0.55 -7.22 -15.84
N VAL A 45 -1.17 -6.65 -16.88
CA VAL A 45 -1.35 -5.20 -17.02
C VAL A 45 -2.83 -4.89 -16.90
N ILE A 46 -3.13 -3.94 -16.00
CA ILE A 46 -4.47 -3.41 -15.80
C ILE A 46 -4.52 -1.97 -16.31
N THR A 47 -5.56 -1.64 -17.06
CA THR A 47 -5.92 -0.25 -17.35
C THR A 47 -6.74 0.33 -16.20
N LEU A 48 -6.90 1.65 -16.17
CA LEU A 48 -7.63 2.33 -15.10
C LEU A 48 -9.09 1.87 -15.01
N ASP A 49 -9.74 1.64 -16.15
CA ASP A 49 -11.13 1.16 -16.25
C ASP A 49 -11.31 -0.30 -15.81
N GLU A 50 -10.25 -1.10 -15.86
CA GLU A 50 -10.26 -2.48 -15.38
C GLU A 50 -10.00 -2.58 -13.87
N ALA A 51 -9.42 -1.53 -13.27
CA ALA A 51 -8.98 -1.53 -11.88
C ALA A 51 -10.12 -1.82 -10.89
N PRO A 52 -11.35 -1.24 -10.99
CA PRO A 52 -12.45 -1.57 -10.08
C PRO A 52 -12.86 -3.05 -10.10
N GLY A 53 -12.74 -3.71 -11.25
CA GLY A 53 -13.09 -5.13 -11.41
C GLY A 53 -12.04 -6.09 -10.83
N ILE A 54 -10.82 -5.62 -10.61
CA ILE A 54 -9.68 -6.42 -10.12
C ILE A 54 -9.35 -6.07 -8.66
N LEU A 55 -9.51 -4.81 -8.31
CA LEU A 55 -9.29 -4.24 -6.99
C LEU A 55 -10.66 -3.74 -6.50
N PRO A 56 -11.42 -4.55 -5.73
CA PRO A 56 -12.76 -4.17 -5.28
C PRO A 56 -12.80 -2.85 -4.50
N CYS A 57 -11.70 -2.47 -3.86
CA CYS A 57 -11.55 -1.23 -3.11
C CYS A 57 -10.98 -0.06 -3.95
N PHE A 58 -10.91 -0.19 -5.27
CA PHE A 58 -10.24 0.80 -6.12
C PHE A 58 -10.88 2.19 -6.07
N ASP A 59 -12.21 2.24 -6.13
CA ASP A 59 -12.99 3.47 -6.10
C ASP A 59 -13.40 3.87 -4.67
N GLU A 60 -12.96 3.11 -3.67
CA GLU A 60 -13.26 3.41 -2.27
C GLU A 60 -12.37 4.55 -1.80
N SER A 61 -12.98 5.55 -1.17
CA SER A 61 -12.24 6.65 -0.55
C SER A 61 -11.69 6.21 0.79
N ASP A 62 -10.40 6.49 1.02
CA ASP A 62 -9.81 6.35 2.33
C ASP A 62 -10.40 7.36 3.33
N ALA A 63 -10.47 6.94 4.58
CA ALA A 63 -10.62 7.85 5.71
C ALA A 63 -9.24 8.21 6.28
N TYR A 64 -9.15 9.41 6.86
CA TYR A 64 -7.93 9.93 7.44
C TYR A 64 -8.11 10.19 8.94
N LEU A 65 -7.12 9.80 9.74
CA LEU A 65 -7.03 10.11 11.16
C LEU A 65 -5.75 10.89 11.44
N SER A 66 -5.85 12.07 12.05
CA SER A 66 -4.69 12.83 12.50
C SER A 66 -4.07 12.19 13.74
N VAL A 67 -2.75 12.02 13.70
CA VAL A 67 -1.97 11.58 14.85
C VAL A 67 -1.62 12.78 15.70
N LEU A 68 -2.07 12.79 16.96
CA LEU A 68 -1.65 13.75 17.98
C LEU A 68 -1.85 15.22 17.57
N ASP A 69 -2.93 15.52 16.85
CA ASP A 69 -3.24 16.85 16.30
C ASP A 69 -2.10 17.44 15.43
N THR A 70 -1.36 16.57 14.74
CA THR A 70 -0.27 16.96 13.84
C THR A 70 -0.68 16.84 12.37
N SER A 71 0.21 17.24 11.47
CA SER A 71 0.09 17.01 10.02
C SER A 71 0.34 15.56 9.59
N LEU A 72 0.56 14.64 10.54
CA LEU A 72 0.73 13.21 10.30
C LEU A 72 -0.63 12.53 10.30
N LEU A 73 -0.89 11.71 9.29
CA LEU A 73 -2.17 11.07 9.07
C LEU A 73 -2.00 9.55 8.93
N LEU A 74 -2.96 8.81 9.45
CA LEU A 74 -3.24 7.42 9.05
C LEU A 74 -4.32 7.46 7.97
N SER A 75 -4.01 6.97 6.77
CA SER A 75 -4.99 6.60 5.75
C SER A 75 -5.44 5.17 5.98
N TYR A 76 -6.74 4.92 5.98
CA TYR A 76 -7.29 3.58 6.12
C TYR A 76 -8.60 3.44 5.35
N ASN A 77 -8.91 2.21 4.95
CA ASN A 77 -10.20 1.91 4.36
C ASN A 77 -11.27 1.82 5.49
N PRO A 78 -12.36 2.59 5.45
CA PRO A 78 -13.42 2.53 6.46
C PRO A 78 -14.02 1.14 6.68
N ALA A 79 -14.00 0.27 5.67
CA ALA A 79 -14.46 -1.12 5.79
C ALA A 79 -13.61 -1.97 6.74
N GLN A 80 -12.40 -1.51 7.11
CA GLN A 80 -11.50 -2.18 8.05
C GLN A 80 -11.74 -1.78 9.51
N VAL A 81 -12.76 -0.96 9.79
CA VAL A 81 -13.12 -0.53 11.15
C VAL A 81 -14.03 -1.56 11.81
N LEU A 82 -13.50 -2.25 12.82
CA LEU A 82 -14.28 -3.10 13.72
C LEU A 82 -14.84 -2.25 14.88
N LYS A 83 -16.16 -2.29 15.08
CA LYS A 83 -16.82 -1.71 16.24
C LYS A 83 -17.04 -2.77 17.30
N PHE A 84 -16.39 -2.63 18.45
CA PHE A 84 -16.45 -3.61 19.53
C PHE A 84 -16.40 -2.92 20.90
N ALA A 85 -17.24 -3.36 21.84
CA ALA A 85 -17.31 -2.82 23.21
C ALA A 85 -17.39 -1.28 23.29
N GLY A 86 -18.12 -0.65 22.36
CA GLY A 86 -18.27 0.81 22.30
C GLY A 86 -17.04 1.56 21.75
N LYS A 87 -16.03 0.83 21.26
CA LYS A 87 -14.83 1.38 20.64
C LYS A 87 -14.66 0.94 19.18
N GLN A 88 -13.79 1.62 18.47
CA GLN A 88 -13.45 1.45 17.06
C GLN A 88 -11.99 1.02 16.92
N TYR A 89 -11.78 0.01 16.09
CA TYR A 89 -10.48 -0.62 15.92
C TYR A 89 -10.18 -0.82 14.44
N LEU A 90 -9.01 -0.37 13.98
CA LEU A 90 -8.50 -0.71 12.66
C LEU A 90 -7.88 -2.10 12.70
N THR A 91 -8.40 -3.00 11.87
CA THR A 91 -7.96 -4.41 11.80
C THR A 91 -7.17 -4.72 10.54
N GLY A 92 -6.98 -3.73 9.66
CA GLY A 92 -6.32 -3.88 8.36
C GLY A 92 -5.07 -3.02 8.21
N ALA A 93 -4.54 -3.01 7.00
CA ALA A 93 -3.38 -2.20 6.65
C ALA A 93 -3.72 -0.70 6.67
N VAL A 94 -2.79 0.11 7.18
CA VAL A 94 -2.88 1.56 7.19
C VAL A 94 -1.69 2.17 6.46
N ILE A 95 -1.89 3.32 5.83
CA ILE A 95 -0.82 4.09 5.19
C ILE A 95 -0.44 5.24 6.11
N LEU A 96 0.84 5.34 6.45
CA LEU A 96 1.40 6.44 7.23
C LEU A 96 1.85 7.55 6.27
N LEU A 97 1.28 8.75 6.40
CA LEU A 97 1.58 9.85 5.49
C LEU A 97 1.62 11.19 6.20
N ARG A 98 2.19 12.20 5.54
CA ARG A 98 2.20 13.60 5.98
C ARG A 98 1.64 14.48 4.89
N ALA A 99 0.80 15.43 5.25
CA ALA A 99 0.29 16.45 4.35
C ALA A 99 0.81 17.84 4.73
N ASN A 100 1.03 18.72 3.74
CA ASN A 100 1.26 20.13 4.00
C ASN A 100 -0.06 20.88 4.28
N MET A 101 -0.01 22.19 4.52
CA MET A 101 -1.22 22.99 4.78
C MET A 101 -2.21 23.03 3.60
N ASP A 102 -1.74 22.75 2.38
CA ASP A 102 -2.56 22.69 1.17
C ASP A 102 -3.17 21.29 0.95
N GLY A 103 -2.92 20.33 1.86
CA GLY A 103 -3.38 18.94 1.73
C GLY A 103 -2.53 18.08 0.80
N ASN A 104 -1.38 18.57 0.31
CA ASN A 104 -0.49 17.80 -0.54
C ASN A 104 0.35 16.82 0.28
N PHE A 105 0.46 15.57 -0.18
CA PHE A 105 1.34 14.60 0.43
C PHE A 105 2.81 14.99 0.26
N ILE A 106 3.55 14.97 1.38
CA ILE A 106 4.95 15.32 1.45
C ILE A 106 5.73 14.22 2.19
N SER A 107 7.03 14.12 1.90
CA SER A 107 7.89 13.09 2.48
C SER A 107 7.90 13.13 4.01
N LEU A 108 8.00 11.94 4.62
CA LEU A 108 8.22 11.78 6.05
C LEU A 108 9.69 11.96 6.40
N THR A 109 9.94 12.65 7.50
CA THR A 109 11.24 12.71 8.16
C THR A 109 11.39 11.55 9.15
N ILE A 110 12.63 11.28 9.59
CA ILE A 110 12.90 10.24 10.60
C ILE A 110 12.17 10.53 11.92
N ASP A 111 12.12 11.80 12.37
CA ASP A 111 11.40 12.18 13.59
C ASP A 111 9.91 11.83 13.51
N GLU A 112 9.30 12.04 12.35
CA GLU A 112 7.88 11.75 12.12
C GLU A 112 7.60 10.25 12.09
N ILE A 113 8.52 9.44 11.56
CA ILE A 113 8.45 7.98 11.67
C ILE A 113 8.47 7.55 13.14
N TYR A 114 9.35 8.14 13.96
CA TYR A 114 9.37 7.85 15.41
C TYR A 114 8.08 8.26 16.12
N ARG A 115 7.42 9.35 15.68
CA ARG A 115 6.11 9.74 16.23
C ARG A 115 5.03 8.71 15.89
N PHE A 116 5.00 8.20 14.67
CA PHE A 116 4.10 7.10 14.32
C PHE A 116 4.36 5.86 15.15
N GLN A 117 5.62 5.49 15.39
CA GLN A 117 5.94 4.35 16.25
C GLN A 117 5.39 4.51 17.66
N LYS A 118 5.57 5.69 18.28
CA LYS A 118 5.01 5.99 19.61
C LYS A 118 3.48 5.97 19.62
N TYR A 119 2.85 6.49 18.56
CA TYR A 119 1.40 6.43 18.41
C TYR A 119 0.92 4.98 18.32
N LEU A 120 1.52 4.17 17.43
CA LEU A 120 1.17 2.76 17.28
C LEU A 120 1.43 1.97 18.57
N GLU A 121 2.51 2.22 19.29
CA GLU A 121 2.80 1.56 20.57
C GLU A 121 1.72 1.84 21.62
N SER A 122 1.20 3.06 21.67
CA SER A 122 0.16 3.47 22.64
C SER A 122 -1.27 3.07 22.24
N HIS A 123 -1.53 2.86 20.96
CA HIS A 123 -2.87 2.59 20.43
C HIS A 123 -3.05 1.14 19.94
N SER A 124 -1.98 0.38 19.79
CA SER A 124 -2.06 -1.03 19.39
C SER A 124 -2.64 -1.87 20.53
N VAL A 125 -3.65 -2.68 20.21
CA VAL A 125 -4.31 -3.58 21.14
C VAL A 125 -4.43 -4.96 20.50
N THR A 126 -4.39 -6.02 21.31
CA THR A 126 -4.75 -7.36 20.85
C THR A 126 -6.18 -7.67 21.28
N LEU A 127 -7.08 -7.84 20.32
CA LEU A 127 -8.42 -8.35 20.54
C LEU A 127 -8.41 -9.88 20.41
N MET A 128 -9.26 -10.55 21.19
CA MET A 128 -9.52 -11.98 21.04
C MET A 128 -10.83 -12.14 20.28
N VAL A 129 -10.77 -12.69 19.07
CA VAL A 129 -11.94 -12.97 18.21
C VAL A 129 -11.91 -14.46 17.89
N ASP A 130 -12.95 -15.21 18.27
CA ASP A 130 -13.05 -16.65 18.03
C ASP A 130 -11.78 -17.45 18.41
N ASN A 131 -11.23 -17.17 19.60
CA ASN A 131 -9.98 -17.75 20.10
C ASN A 131 -8.71 -17.41 19.29
N GLN A 132 -8.79 -16.51 18.32
CA GLN A 132 -7.65 -15.97 17.58
C GLN A 132 -7.26 -14.59 18.10
N LYS A 133 -5.95 -14.31 18.11
CA LYS A 133 -5.41 -12.99 18.45
C LYS A 133 -5.42 -12.11 17.21
N LEU A 134 -6.08 -10.96 17.31
CA LEU A 134 -6.12 -9.95 16.28
C LEU A 134 -5.46 -8.68 16.80
N THR A 135 -4.29 -8.33 16.26
CA THR A 135 -3.64 -7.05 16.54
C THR A 135 -4.36 -5.96 15.77
N CYS A 136 -4.83 -4.94 16.50
CA CYS A 136 -5.61 -3.82 15.97
C CYS A 136 -5.03 -2.50 16.46
N ILE A 137 -5.42 -1.39 15.85
CA ILE A 137 -5.16 -0.04 16.34
C ILE A 137 -6.47 0.55 16.87
N CYS A 138 -6.53 0.91 18.15
CA CYS A 138 -7.65 1.65 18.73
C CYS A 138 -7.64 3.09 18.21
N ILE A 139 -8.77 3.56 17.65
CA ILE A 139 -8.87 4.89 17.02
C ILE A 139 -9.85 5.84 17.73
N ASP A 140 -10.29 5.48 18.93
CA ASP A 140 -10.99 6.38 19.86
C ASP A 140 -10.07 6.82 21.01
#